data_AF-A0A202B9M4-F1
#
_entry.id   AF-A0A202B9M4-F1
#
_cell.length_a   1.000
_cell.length_b   1.000
_cell.length_c   1.000
_cell.angle_alpha   90.00
_cell.angle_beta   90.00
_cell.angle_gamma   90.00
#
_symmetry.space_group_name_H-M   'P 1'
#
loop_
_entity.id
_entity.type
_entity.pdbx_description
1 polymer ?
#
loop_
_entity_poly.entity_id
_entity_poly.type
_entity_poly.pdbx_seq_one_letter_code
_entity_poly.pdbx_strand_id
1 'polypeptide(L)' 'MQSYRFAVYGHIVVAERHGSGWRAFLPGNDGKRRPADFVIPDWVTEDSLAQYLEDLFHENATPRNGDVTPLD' A
#
# COMPACT_ATOMS: atom_id res chain seq x y z
N MET A 1 -15.93 -5.65 -1.98
CA MET A 1 -14.61 -5.81 -1.34
C MET A 1 -13.97 -4.43 -1.34
N GLN A 2 -13.61 -3.88 -0.17
CA GLN A 2 -13.01 -2.54 -0.10
C GLN A 2 -11.53 -2.64 -0.48
N SER A 3 -11.10 -1.80 -1.42
CA SER A 3 -9.75 -1.77 -1.96
C SER A 3 -9.23 -0.34 -1.90
N TYR A 4 -8.05 -0.17 -1.35
CA TYR A 4 -7.37 1.11 -1.20
C TYR A 4 -6.08 1.06 -2.01
N ARG A 5 -5.81 2.11 -2.79
CA ARG A 5 -4.62 2.20 -3.63
C ARG A 5 -3.77 3.35 -3.13
N PHE A 6 -2.45 3.15 -3.17
CA PHE A 6 -1.50 4.16 -2.76
C PHE A 6 -0.35 4.22 -3.75
N ALA A 7 0.12 5.43 -4.04
CA ALA A 7 1.47 5.63 -4.55
C ALA A 7 2.40 5.72 -3.35
N VAL A 8 3.22 4.71 -3.15
CA VAL A 8 4.20 4.58 -2.06
C VAL A 8 5.58 4.83 -2.63
N TYR A 9 6.13 6.03 -2.44
CA TYR A 9 7.45 6.42 -2.93
C TYR A 9 7.69 6.07 -4.42
N GLY A 10 6.66 6.25 -5.25
CA GLY A 10 6.70 5.98 -6.70
C GLY A 10 6.28 4.56 -7.12
N HIS A 11 5.90 3.70 -6.18
CA HIS A 11 5.38 2.36 -6.44
C HIS A 11 3.90 2.26 -6.09
N ILE A 12 3.12 1.51 -6.86
CA ILE A 12 1.70 1.29 -6.54
C ILE A 12 1.56 0.13 -5.57
N VAL A 13 0.86 0.37 -4.46
CA VAL A 13 0.42 -0.64 -3.50
C VAL A 13 -1.10 -0.67 -3.48
N VAL A 14 -1.67 -1.87 -3.42
CA VAL A 14 -3.11 -2.09 -3.25
C VAL A 14 -3.36 -2.87 -1.97
N ALA A 15 -4.13 -2.31 -1.04
CA ALA A 15 -4.57 -2.96 0.18
C ALA A 15 -6.06 -3.31 0.07
N GLU A 16 -6.39 -4.60 0.15
CA GLU A 16 -7.77 -5.09 0.14
C GLU A 16 -8.16 -5.61 1.52
N ARG A 17 -9.33 -5.18 2.01
CA ARG A 17 -9.86 -5.74 3.26
C ARG A 17 -10.27 -7.19 3.03
N HIS A 18 -9.77 -8.09 3.87
CA HIS A 18 -10.06 -9.52 3.80
C HIS A 18 -10.30 -10.10 5.20
N GLY A 19 -11.58 -10.25 5.57
CA GLY A 19 -11.97 -10.63 6.92
C GLY A 19 -11.59 -9.55 7.93
N SER A 20 -10.95 -9.94 9.04
CA SER A 20 -10.43 -8.99 10.03
C SER A 20 -9.15 -8.29 9.57
N GLY A 21 -8.42 -8.84 8.60
CA GLY A 21 -7.12 -8.32 8.17
C GLY A 21 -7.09 -7.78 6.75
N TRP A 22 -5.88 -7.76 6.20
CA TRP A 22 -5.55 -7.13 4.93
C TRP A 22 -4.85 -8.10 3.99
N ARG A 23 -5.04 -7.90 2.68
CA ARG A 23 -4.19 -8.46 1.64
C ARG A 23 -3.56 -7.32 0.85
N ALA A 24 -2.24 -7.31 0.80
CA ALA A 24 -1.49 -6.33 0.02
C ALA A 24 -1.04 -6.93 -1.32
N PHE A 25 -1.13 -6.13 -2.37
CA PHE A 25 -0.72 -6.50 -3.72
C PHE A 25 0.11 -5.39 -4.36
N LEU A 26 0.99 -5.82 -5.27
CA LEU A 26 1.78 -4.95 -6.13
C LEU A 26 1.31 -5.15 -7.58
N PRO A 27 0.63 -4.15 -8.19
CA PRO A 27 0.22 -4.21 -9.59
C PRO A 27 1.42 -4.17 -10.54
N GLY A 28 1.36 -4.98 -11.59
CA GLY A 28 2.26 -4.91 -12.74
C GLY A 28 1.64 -4.12 -13.88
N ASN A 29 2.45 -3.75 -14.86
CA ASN A 29 2.02 -2.98 -16.03
C ASN A 29 1.17 -3.79 -17.03
N ASP A 30 1.09 -5.11 -16.87
CA ASP A 30 0.33 -6.04 -17.72
C ASP A 30 -1.10 -6.30 -17.19
N GLY A 31 -1.56 -5.50 -16.23
CA GLY A 31 -2.87 -5.66 -15.59
C GLY A 31 -2.92 -6.79 -14.57
N LYS A 32 -1.81 -7.52 -14.33
CA LYS A 32 -1.71 -8.51 -13.26
C LYS A 32 -1.29 -7.84 -11.96
N ARG A 33 -1.43 -8.59 -10.87
CA ARG A 33 -0.92 -8.20 -9.55
C ARG A 33 -0.30 -9.41 -8.87
N ARG A 34 0.76 -9.16 -8.11
CA ARG A 34 1.38 -10.17 -7.24
C ARG A 34 1.09 -9.83 -5.77
N PRO A 35 1.04 -10.82 -4.86
CA PRO A 35 1.07 -10.54 -3.43
C PRO A 35 2.29 -9.68 -3.09
N ALA A 36 2.10 -8.72 -2.18
CA ALA A 36 3.20 -7.96 -1.64
C ALA A 36 4.02 -8.80 -0.65
N ASP A 37 5.29 -8.48 -0.51
CA ASP A 37 6.23 -9.22 0.34
C ASP A 37 6.22 -8.71 1.80
N PHE A 38 5.17 -8.01 2.19
CA PHE A 38 4.94 -7.46 3.54
C PHE A 38 3.51 -7.73 4.00
N VAL A 39 3.27 -7.60 5.30
CA VAL A 39 1.96 -7.81 5.93
C VAL A 39 1.48 -6.51 6.52
N ILE A 40 0.20 -6.16 6.31
CA ILE A 40 -0.45 -5.07 7.03
C ILE A 40 -1.17 -5.69 8.24
N PRO A 41 -0.84 -5.30 9.48
CA PRO A 41 -1.51 -5.80 10.67
C PRO A 41 -3.00 -5.50 10.68
N ASP A 42 -3.80 -6.36 11.31
CA ASP A 42 -5.26 -6.26 11.34
C ASP A 42 -5.79 -5.03 12.12
N TRP A 43 -5.00 -4.52 13.05
CA TRP A 43 -5.28 -3.30 13.80
C TRP A 43 -5.08 -2.01 13.00
N VAL A 44 -4.40 -2.06 11.84
CA VAL A 44 -4.31 -0.90 10.94
C VAL A 44 -5.69 -0.64 10.35
N THR A 45 -6.18 0.58 10.55
CA THR A 45 -7.46 1.05 10.00
C THR A 45 -7.28 1.59 8.59
N GLU A 46 -8.39 1.70 7.88
CA GLU A 46 -8.47 2.31 6.55
C GLU A 46 -7.76 3.68 6.50
N ASP A 47 -8.02 4.53 7.50
CA ASP A 47 -7.48 5.89 7.59
C ASP A 47 -5.99 5.94 7.96
N SER A 48 -5.44 4.87 8.56
CA SER A 48 -4.04 4.77 8.96
C SER A 48 -3.16 3.99 7.97
N LEU A 49 -3.75 3.45 6.90
CA LEU A 49 -3.00 2.74 5.87
C LEU A 49 -1.88 3.57 5.26
N ALA A 50 -2.13 4.85 4.96
CA ALA A 50 -1.12 5.74 4.40
C ALA A 50 0.07 5.90 5.36
N GLN A 51 -0.19 6.27 6.62
CA GLN A 51 0.84 6.40 7.65
C GLN A 51 1.63 5.10 7.84
N TYR A 52 0.94 3.96 7.89
CA TYR A 52 1.59 2.67 8.03
C TYR A 52 2.56 2.39 6.86
N LEU A 53 2.16 2.72 5.64
CA LEU A 53 3.00 2.55 4.46
C LEU A 53 4.16 3.55 4.41
N GLU A 54 3.97 4.78 4.92
CA GLU A 54 5.05 5.74 5.11
C GLU A 54 6.10 5.18 6.07
N ASP A 55 5.68 4.78 7.27
CA ASP A 55 6.58 4.28 8.31
C ASP A 55 7.33 3.02 7.84
N LEU A 56 6.64 2.12 7.13
CA LEU A 56 7.22 0.87 6.65
C LEU A 56 8.25 1.07 5.53
N PHE A 57 8.06 2.07 4.67
CA PHE A 57 8.87 2.26 3.45
C PHE A 57 9.65 3.57 3.39
N HIS A 58 9.75 4.34 4.48
CA HIS A 58 10.39 5.66 4.49
C HIS A 58 11.81 5.68 3.90
N GLU A 59 12.57 4.58 4.01
CA GLU A 59 13.91 4.46 3.43
C GLU A 59 13.91 4.49 1.89
N ASN A 60 12.79 4.22 1.24
CA ASN A 60 12.62 4.30 -0.21
C ASN A 60 12.34 5.73 -0.70
N ALA A 61 12.16 6.70 0.21
CA ALA A 61 11.91 8.08 -0.16
C ALA A 61 13.07 8.65 -0.99
N THR A 62 12.73 9.31 -2.09
CA THR A 62 13.70 10.02 -2.93
C THR A 62 13.25 11.47 -3.12
N PRO A 63 14.15 12.40 -3.53
CA PRO A 63 13.75 13.78 -3.81
C PRO A 63 12.61 13.93 -4.84
N ARG A 64 12.37 12.91 -5.69
CA ARG A 64 11.30 12.93 -6.69
C ARG A 64 10.04 12.18 -6.26
N ASN A 65 10.17 11.23 -5.34
CA ASN A 65 9.07 10.43 -4.81
C ASN A 65 9.24 10.36 -3.28
N GLY A 66 8.84 11.43 -2.59
CA GLY A 66 9.11 11.63 -1.17
C GLY A 66 7.98 11.24 -0.23
N ASP A 67 6.83 10.86 -0.78
CA ASP A 67 5.59 10.75 -0.01
C ASP A 67 4.81 9.47 -0.35
N VAL A 68 3.83 9.15 0.50
CA VAL A 68 2.79 8.17 0.23
C VAL A 68 1.46 8.88 0.05
N THR A 69 0.78 8.66 -1.07
CA THR A 69 -0.51 9.30 -1.35
C THR A 69 -1.60 8.29 -1.70
N PRO A 70 -2.82 8.45 -1.17
CA PRO A 70 -3.99 7.69 -1.64
C PRO A 70 -4.25 7.97 -3.13
N LEU A 71 -4.71 6.95 -3.84
CA LEU A 71 -5.12 7.02 -5.23
C LEU A 71 -6.60 6.63 -5.33
N ASP A 72 -7.36 7.46 -6.04
CA ASP A 72 -8.81 7.29 -6.27
C ASP A 72 -9.15 5.99 -7.04
#